data_AF-A0A6N7RNZ5-F1
#
_entry.id   AF-A0A6N7RNZ5-F1
#
_cell.length_a   1.000
_cell.length_b   1.000
_cell.length_c   1.000
_cell.angle_alpha   90.00
_cell.angle_beta   90.00
_cell.angle_gamma   90.00
#
_symmetry.space_group_name_H-M   'P 1'
#
loop_
_entity.id
_entity.type
_entity.pdbx_description
1 polymer ?
#
loop_
_entity_poly.entity_id
_entity_poly.type
_entity_poly.pdbx_seq_one_letter_code
_entity_poly.pdbx_strand_id
1 'polypeptide(L)'
;MNIRHVPCMICSFADRRKDIMDLQLMRLRKLAGYKSRDVFADKIGVNRHTYKSWETGTTKMTLEQAYNCAVALNCTIDEIAGLVHAPASEDPHRAALERYYDAMDDEGHAVLAESARLMSRNRDARP
;
A
#
# COMPACT_ATOMS: atom_id res chain seq x y z
N MET A 1 -30.66 -5.79 53.82
CA MET A 1 -30.55 -5.99 52.36
C MET A 1 -29.67 -4.90 51.79
N ASN A 2 -28.43 -5.22 51.43
CA ASN A 2 -27.53 -4.25 50.82
C ASN A 2 -26.69 -5.02 49.78
N ILE A 3 -27.16 -5.00 48.53
CA ILE A 3 -26.51 -5.69 47.41
C ILE A 3 -25.31 -4.83 47.02
N ARG A 4 -24.12 -5.21 47.49
CA ARG A 4 -22.86 -4.65 47.00
C ARG A 4 -22.69 -5.07 45.55
N HIS A 5 -22.83 -4.12 44.63
CA HIS A 5 -22.56 -4.32 43.21
C HIS A 5 -21.06 -4.53 43.04
N VAL A 6 -20.65 -5.79 42.86
CA VAL A 6 -19.27 -6.15 42.54
C VAL A 6 -19.00 -5.71 41.09
N PRO A 7 -18.04 -4.82 40.81
CA PRO A 7 -17.71 -4.48 39.44
C PRO A 7 -17.10 -5.70 38.78
N CYS A 8 -17.75 -6.18 37.73
CA CYS A 8 -17.28 -7.26 36.87
C CYS A 8 -15.89 -6.90 36.31
N MET A 9 -14.85 -7.55 36.81
CA MET A 9 -13.45 -7.39 36.41
C MET A 9 -13.17 -8.10 35.06
N ILE A 10 -14.06 -7.93 34.07
CA ILE A 10 -13.96 -8.60 32.76
C ILE A 10 -14.00 -7.61 31.57
N CYS A 11 -14.21 -6.31 31.79
CA CYS A 11 -14.33 -5.34 30.68
C CYS A 11 -13.20 -4.31 30.55
N SER A 12 -12.01 -4.55 31.11
CA SER A 12 -10.79 -3.84 30.67
C SER A 12 -10.10 -4.61 29.55
N PHE A 13 -10.80 -4.79 28.45
CA PHE A 13 -10.21 -5.13 27.14
C PHE A 13 -10.41 -3.96 26.18
N ALA A 14 -10.29 -2.74 26.70
CA ALA A 14 -10.14 -1.56 25.88
C ALA A 14 -8.75 -1.64 25.24
N ASP A 15 -8.75 -1.61 23.92
CA ASP A 15 -7.63 -1.18 23.09
C ASP A 15 -6.51 -2.20 22.79
N ARG A 16 -6.85 -3.19 21.97
CA ARG A 16 -5.87 -3.97 21.17
C ARG A 16 -6.35 -4.21 19.73
N ARG A 17 -6.89 -3.17 19.08
CA ARG A 17 -7.11 -3.18 17.62
C ARG A 17 -6.30 -2.06 16.95
N LYS A 18 -4.98 -2.16 17.07
CA LYS A 18 -4.02 -1.33 16.31
C LYS A 18 -3.30 -2.15 15.23
N ASP A 19 -4.04 -3.06 14.59
CA ASP A 19 -3.57 -3.77 13.39
C ASP A 19 -4.48 -3.43 12.19
N ILE A 20 -5.04 -2.23 12.20
CA ILE A 20 -5.81 -1.70 11.08
C ILE A 20 -4.79 -1.06 10.14
N MET A 21 -4.59 -1.69 8.99
CA MET A 21 -3.86 -1.15 7.84
C MET A 21 -4.19 0.34 7.69
N ASP A 22 -3.21 1.21 7.90
CA ASP A 22 -3.40 2.67 7.86
C ASP A 22 -3.47 3.12 6.39
N LEU A 23 -4.67 2.99 5.81
CA LEU A 23 -4.93 3.36 4.43
C LEU A 23 -4.67 4.84 4.22
N GLN A 24 -3.82 5.17 3.26
CA GLN A 24 -3.43 6.56 2.98
C GLN A 24 -4.48 7.34 2.18
N LEU A 25 -5.72 6.83 2.11
CA LEU A 25 -6.83 7.43 1.37
C LEU A 25 -7.09 8.89 1.76
N MET A 26 -7.03 9.22 3.06
CA MET A 26 -7.22 10.60 3.51
C MET A 26 -6.12 11.53 2.96
N ARG A 27 -4.87 11.06 2.93
CA ARG A 27 -3.73 11.81 2.40
C ARG A 27 -3.85 11.98 0.89
N LEU A 28 -4.12 10.90 0.17
CA LEU A 28 -4.28 10.89 -1.29
C LEU A 28 -5.45 11.78 -1.74
N ARG A 29 -6.58 11.75 -1.03
CA ARG A 29 -7.73 12.61 -1.30
C ARG A 29 -7.36 14.10 -1.21
N LYS A 30 -6.60 14.49 -0.17
CA LYS A 30 -6.12 15.87 -0.01
C LYS A 30 -5.13 16.26 -1.10
N LEU A 31 -4.23 15.36 -1.49
CA LEU A 31 -3.29 15.57 -2.60
C LEU A 31 -4.01 15.77 -3.93
N ALA A 32 -5.07 15.01 -4.18
CA ALA A 32 -5.92 15.16 -5.36
C ALA A 32 -6.84 16.40 -5.32
N GLY A 33 -6.78 17.23 -4.27
CA GLY A 33 -7.54 18.48 -4.18
C GLY A 33 -8.98 18.35 -3.68
N TYR A 34 -9.43 17.14 -3.30
CA TYR A 34 -10.79 16.93 -2.82
C TYR A 34 -10.91 17.33 -1.33
N LYS A 35 -11.52 18.50 -1.08
CA LYS A 35 -11.77 19.00 0.28
C LYS A 35 -12.78 18.16 1.06
N SER A 36 -13.78 17.61 0.39
CA SER A 36 -14.85 16.82 1.01
C SER A 36 -14.76 15.34 0.65
N ARG A 37 -14.97 14.49 1.65
CA ARG A 37 -15.10 13.03 1.50
C ARG A 37 -16.31 12.66 0.65
N ASP A 38 -17.38 13.44 0.77
CA ASP A 38 -18.66 13.18 0.12
C ASP A 38 -18.55 13.37 -1.39
N VAL A 39 -17.84 14.41 -1.82
CA VAL A 39 -17.58 14.68 -3.25
C VAL A 39 -16.77 13.55 -3.88
N PHE A 40 -15.80 13.01 -3.15
CA PHE A 40 -15.02 11.87 -3.66
C PHE A 40 -15.84 10.58 -3.67
N ALA A 41 -16.62 10.32 -2.63
CA ALA A 41 -17.53 9.17 -2.56
C ALA A 41 -18.56 9.19 -3.72
N ASP A 42 -19.13 10.36 -4.01
CA ASP A 42 -20.06 10.57 -5.12
C ASP A 42 -19.35 10.37 -6.49
N LYS A 43 -18.08 10.76 -6.62
CA LYS A 43 -17.26 10.54 -7.83
C LYS A 43 -16.97 9.07 -8.12
N ILE A 44 -16.73 8.26 -7.08
CA ILE A 44 -16.47 6.81 -7.21
C ILE A 44 -17.77 5.98 -7.17
N GLY A 45 -18.93 6.61 -6.93
CA GLY A 45 -20.22 5.92 -6.84
C GLY A 45 -20.39 5.06 -5.58
N VAL A 46 -19.73 5.39 -4.48
CA VAL A 46 -19.75 4.62 -3.22
C VAL A 46 -20.50 5.40 -2.15
N ASN A 47 -21.17 4.67 -1.25
CA ASN A 47 -21.83 5.29 -0.10
C ASN A 47 -20.81 6.04 0.79
N ARG A 48 -21.16 7.27 1.19
CA ARG A 48 -20.36 8.13 2.08
C ARG A 48 -19.94 7.45 3.38
N HIS A 49 -20.81 6.63 3.95
CA HIS A 49 -20.53 5.86 5.17
C HIS A 49 -19.47 4.78 4.92
N THR A 50 -19.53 4.12 3.76
CA THR A 50 -18.55 3.11 3.34
C THR A 50 -17.19 3.76 3.09
N TYR A 51 -17.14 4.91 2.41
CA TYR A 51 -15.88 5.63 2.21
C TYR A 51 -15.27 6.08 3.55
N LYS A 52 -16.09 6.61 4.46
CA LYS A 52 -15.65 6.98 5.82
C LYS A 52 -15.10 5.77 6.58
N SER A 53 -15.74 4.60 6.46
CA SER A 53 -15.29 3.39 7.18
C SER A 53 -13.96 2.86 6.64
N TRP A 54 -13.61 3.14 5.39
CA TRP A 54 -12.28 2.88 4.85
C TRP A 54 -11.23 3.86 5.38
N GLU A 55 -11.53 5.17 5.42
CA GLU A 55 -10.60 6.17 6.00
C GLU A 55 -10.30 5.89 7.48
N THR A 56 -11.27 5.36 8.25
CA THR A 56 -11.08 4.97 9.65
C THR A 56 -10.63 3.52 9.83
N GLY A 57 -10.46 2.79 8.72
CA GLY A 57 -10.11 1.37 8.67
C GLY A 57 -11.03 0.44 9.48
N THR A 58 -12.28 0.87 9.69
CA THR A 58 -13.32 0.08 10.36
C THR A 58 -13.80 -1.07 9.47
N THR A 59 -13.69 -0.92 8.15
CA THR A 59 -14.06 -1.94 7.16
C THR A 59 -12.91 -2.16 6.17
N LYS A 60 -12.64 -3.42 5.82
CA LYS A 60 -11.68 -3.75 4.76
C LYS A 60 -12.33 -3.47 3.40
N MET A 61 -11.59 -2.81 2.50
CA MET A 61 -12.01 -2.66 1.11
C MET A 61 -11.73 -3.93 0.32
N THR A 62 -12.50 -4.15 -0.75
CA THR A 62 -12.20 -5.16 -1.76
C THR A 62 -11.15 -4.63 -2.74
N LEU A 63 -10.50 -5.53 -3.49
CA LEU A 63 -9.50 -5.14 -4.50
C LEU A 63 -10.12 -4.27 -5.61
N GLU A 64 -11.35 -4.58 -6.03
CA GLU A 64 -12.08 -3.79 -7.03
C GLU A 64 -12.31 -2.35 -6.55
N GLN A 65 -12.68 -2.18 -5.27
CA GLN A 65 -12.85 -0.85 -4.68
C GLN A 65 -11.52 -0.09 -4.58
N ALA A 66 -10.43 -0.80 -4.24
CA ALA A 66 -9.09 -0.23 -4.24
C ALA A 66 -8.69 0.26 -5.64
N TYR A 67 -8.93 -0.56 -6.66
CA TYR A 67 -8.67 -0.22 -8.06
C TYR A 67 -9.45 1.01 -8.52
N ASN A 68 -10.75 1.09 -8.22
CA ASN A 68 -11.57 2.24 -8.57
C ASN A 68 -11.08 3.53 -7.88
N CYS A 69 -10.63 3.44 -6.63
CA CYS A 69 -10.01 4.57 -5.93
C CYS A 69 -8.67 4.98 -6.57
N ALA A 70 -7.84 4.01 -6.96
CA ALA A 70 -6.57 4.23 -7.63
C ALA A 70 -6.74 4.98 -8.96
N VAL A 71 -7.69 4.54 -9.79
CA VAL A 71 -8.03 5.21 -11.05
C VAL A 71 -8.57 6.62 -10.80
N ALA A 72 -9.45 6.81 -9.81
CA ALA A 72 -10.04 8.12 -9.52
C ALA A 72 -9.06 9.13 -8.91
N LEU A 73 -8.06 8.65 -8.16
CA LEU A 73 -7.01 9.46 -7.52
C LEU A 73 -5.74 9.56 -8.37
N ASN A 74 -5.70 8.85 -9.51
CA ASN A 74 -4.53 8.71 -10.37
C ASN A 74 -3.28 8.28 -9.59
N CYS A 75 -3.46 7.32 -8.67
CA CYS A 75 -2.43 6.76 -7.80
C CYS A 75 -2.35 5.24 -7.96
N THR A 76 -1.32 4.61 -7.37
CA THR A 76 -1.21 3.15 -7.36
C THR A 76 -1.91 2.54 -6.14
N ILE A 77 -2.26 1.25 -6.23
CA ILE A 77 -2.84 0.51 -5.09
C ILE A 77 -1.84 0.46 -3.93
N ASP A 78 -0.54 0.39 -4.23
CA ASP A 78 0.53 0.40 -3.24
C ASP A 78 0.55 1.72 -2.45
N GLU A 79 0.37 2.85 -3.13
CA GLU A 79 0.25 4.16 -2.48
C GLU A 79 -0.99 4.22 -1.57
N ILE A 80 -2.11 3.61 -1.96
CA ILE A 80 -3.32 3.50 -1.12
C ILE A 80 -3.05 2.67 0.13
N ALA A 81 -2.34 1.55 -0.01
CA ALA A 81 -1.95 0.68 1.08
C ALA A 81 -0.85 1.28 1.98
N GLY A 82 -0.24 2.40 1.56
CA GLY A 82 0.92 2.97 2.24
C GLY A 82 2.19 2.11 2.07
N LEU A 83 2.20 1.22 1.08
CA LEU A 83 3.37 0.43 0.73
C LEU A 83 4.35 1.34 0.00
N VAL A 84 5.33 1.85 0.73
CA VAL A 84 6.49 2.50 0.14
C VAL A 84 7.37 1.39 -0.42
N HIS A 85 7.26 1.15 -1.72
CA HIS A 85 8.37 0.50 -2.42
C HIS A 85 9.57 1.38 -2.19
N ALA A 86 10.63 0.85 -1.57
CA ALA A 86 11.91 1.54 -1.62
C ALA A 86 12.13 1.92 -3.08
N PRO A 87 12.44 3.20 -3.39
CA PRO A 87 12.78 3.55 -4.77
C PRO A 87 13.78 2.48 -5.18
N ALA A 88 13.54 1.84 -6.33
CA ALA A 88 14.51 0.90 -6.86
C ALA A 88 15.84 1.61 -6.66
N SER A 89 16.67 1.08 -5.73
CA SER A 89 17.83 1.70 -5.08
C SER A 89 18.39 2.97 -5.72
N GLU A 90 18.75 3.95 -4.90
CA GLU A 90 19.54 5.13 -5.30
C GLU A 90 20.95 4.79 -5.84
N ASP A 91 21.21 3.53 -6.22
CA ASP A 91 22.45 3.07 -6.80
C ASP A 91 22.56 3.56 -8.25
N PRO A 92 23.53 4.46 -8.54
CA PRO A 92 23.78 4.93 -9.89
C PRO A 92 24.07 3.79 -10.88
N HIS A 93 24.60 2.66 -10.40
CA HIS A 93 24.89 1.51 -11.24
C HIS A 93 23.63 0.81 -11.72
N ARG A 94 22.57 0.71 -10.90
CA ARG A 94 21.32 0.12 -11.38
C ARG A 94 20.57 1.03 -12.35
N ALA A 95 20.55 2.33 -12.09
CA ALA A 95 19.95 3.30 -13.03
C ALA A 95 20.68 3.31 -14.38
N ALA A 96 22.01 3.17 -14.37
CA ALA A 96 22.79 3.01 -15.60
C ALA A 96 22.44 1.70 -16.31
N LEU A 97 22.34 0.59 -15.57
CA LEU A 97 21.98 -0.72 -16.12
C LEU A 97 20.61 -0.72 -16.81
N GLU A 98 19.60 -0.11 -16.19
CA GLU A 98 18.25 0.00 -16.74
C GLU A 98 18.24 0.80 -18.06
N ARG A 99 18.95 1.94 -18.10
CA ARG A 99 19.11 2.72 -19.33
C ARG A 99 19.83 1.95 -20.44
N TYR A 100 20.83 1.15 -20.11
CA TYR A 100 21.53 0.33 -21.09
C TYR A 100 20.66 -0.83 -21.57
N TYR A 101 19.88 -1.43 -20.67
CA TYR A 101 18.92 -2.47 -21.00
C TYR A 101 17.90 -1.94 -22.02
N ASP A 102 17.24 -0.82 -21.76
CA ASP A 102 16.24 -0.26 -22.66
C ASP A 102 16.78 0.11 -24.06
N ALA A 103 18.08 0.37 -24.17
CA ALA A 103 18.74 0.75 -25.42
C ALA A 103 19.28 -0.45 -26.24
N MET A 104 19.35 -1.65 -25.65
CA MET A 104 19.88 -2.85 -26.29
C MET A 104 18.81 -3.62 -27.08
N ASP A 105 19.27 -4.45 -28.02
CA ASP A 105 18.45 -5.44 -28.72
C ASP A 105 18.36 -6.77 -27.92
N ASP A 106 17.55 -7.70 -28.43
CA ASP A 106 17.28 -8.98 -27.76
C ASP A 106 18.55 -9.81 -27.51
N GLU A 107 19.56 -9.73 -28.40
CA GLU A 107 20.85 -10.41 -28.23
C GLU A 107 21.67 -9.76 -27.10
N GLY A 108 21.72 -8.43 -27.06
CA GLY A 108 22.34 -7.67 -25.97
C GLY A 108 21.71 -7.97 -24.61
N HIS A 109 20.37 -8.09 -24.54
CA HIS A 109 19.68 -8.50 -23.31
C HIS A 109 20.08 -9.90 -22.85
N ALA A 110 20.20 -10.86 -23.78
CA ALA A 110 20.55 -12.24 -23.46
C ALA A 110 21.97 -12.34 -22.89
N VAL A 111 22.94 -11.65 -23.48
CA VAL A 111 24.33 -11.63 -23.02
C VAL A 111 24.45 -10.96 -21.64
N LEU A 112 23.72 -9.86 -21.43
CA LEU A 112 23.71 -9.17 -20.15
C LEU A 112 23.13 -10.05 -19.04
N ALA A 113 22.04 -10.77 -19.33
CA ALA A 113 21.42 -11.68 -18.39
C ALA A 113 22.35 -12.84 -17.98
N GLU A 114 23.06 -13.46 -18.94
CA GLU A 114 24.01 -14.54 -18.62
C GLU A 114 25.21 -14.02 -17.84
N SER A 115 25.72 -12.84 -18.20
CA SER A 115 26.81 -12.19 -17.46
C SER A 115 26.41 -11.91 -16.01
N ALA A 116 25.21 -11.36 -15.79
CA ALA A 116 24.67 -11.12 -14.46
C ALA A 116 24.48 -12.44 -13.68
N ARG A 117 24.00 -13.51 -14.34
CA ARG A 117 23.86 -14.86 -13.75
C ARG A 117 25.19 -15.45 -13.30
N LEU A 118 26.26 -15.26 -14.08
CA LEU A 118 27.61 -15.71 -13.71
C LEU A 118 28.14 -14.94 -12.50
N MET A 119 27.89 -13.62 -12.45
CA MET A 119 28.34 -12.74 -11.37
C MET A 119 27.50 -12.84 -10.09
N SER A 120 26.25 -13.32 -10.16
CA SER A 120 25.36 -13.51 -8.99
C SER A 120 25.71 -14.73 -8.13
N ARG A 121 26.79 -15.46 -8.47
CA ARG A 121 27.28 -16.60 -7.67
C ARG A 121 27.83 -16.10 -6.35
N ASN A 122 26.99 -16.13 -5.30
CA ASN A 122 27.26 -16.68 -3.95
C ASN A 122 26.32 -16.06 -2.87
N ARG A 123 25.02 -16.40 -2.88
CA ARG A 123 24.13 -16.22 -1.72
C ARG A 123 23.38 -17.48 -1.28
N ASP A 124 23.36 -18.53 -2.11
CA ASP A 124 22.66 -19.79 -1.79
C ASP A 124 23.57 -20.87 -1.18
N ALA A 125 24.82 -20.56 -0.83
CA ALA A 125 25.66 -21.43 -0.02
C ALA A 125 25.51 -21.07 1.47
N ARG A 126 24.40 -21.48 2.09
CA ARG A 126 24.32 -21.58 3.55
C ARG A 126 24.07 -23.05 3.93
N PRO A 127 24.96 -23.69 4.71
CA PRO A 127 24.73 -25.04 5.22
C PRO A 127 23.58 -25.07 6.23
#